data_AF-V4SFF8-F1
#
_entry.id   AF-V4SFF8-F1
#
_cell.length_a   1.000
_cell.length_b   1.000
_cell.length_c   1.000
_cell.angle_alpha   90.00
_cell.angle_beta   90.00
_cell.angle_gamma   90.00
#
_symmetry.space_group_name_H-M   'P 1'
#
loop_
_entity.id
_entity.type
_entity.pdbx_description
1 polymer ?
#
loop_
_entity_poly.entity_id
_entity_poly.type
_entity_poly.pdbx_seq_one_letter_code
_entity_poly.pdbx_strand_id
1 'polypeptide(L)'
;MVSWRVEKIMGLGQKRIGEFNCELELKENELNSLSVSLNLKNKPSSVQEWINKCQACQKELRLWKNLIEECYDEVELREKKVGEAQRSIEEQEKQLAFKESKISSMQTLIEENEGLLKDKEKLYDEVKNSLMLCETKLECEKKELELTQSSIKELSMEFHSEEEKLELLQGKVRLHENEVESLEQKLDSMRKQQKKYFDDVELKKRELNEIRKYIEELNQDPASKDKELRFVQQSIEECSKEIPGKKEELISKGKTIAECSKEVELKKNQLNLIQDKSSLFQTRTIVYLKELKEKETHFDSLKKGLEDRLQDLELKEREFEKRVKEFELREKELDSIRKAVEDRSKNLLLQVKIKDPENLTSSGRYLQFLLNQHLQKHDSIFCKVFDTIKSARDPALLVLHAMSGFYPPHSREGDLEFDVSIVRRSCILLLEQLSTVEPEINAQVRDEAMKVAGEWKKKMRVAVENSLEVLGFLHLLAAYRLAPAFDREELESLLCIVAQHRQTPKLRRTLGFADKVPGRLFVTGI
;
A
#
# COMPACT_ATOMS: atom_id res chain seq x y z
N MET A 1 -30.47 57.87 -74.80
CA MET A 1 -31.23 59.16 -74.79
C MET A 1 -30.41 60.33 -75.33
N VAL A 2 -29.08 60.39 -75.09
CA VAL A 2 -28.18 61.44 -75.61
C VAL A 2 -27.98 61.31 -77.13
N SER A 3 -27.73 60.11 -77.66
CA SER A 3 -27.58 59.84 -79.11
C SER A 3 -28.77 60.33 -79.94
N TRP A 4 -30.02 60.01 -79.57
CA TRP A 4 -31.22 60.51 -80.27
C TRP A 4 -31.35 62.05 -80.26
N ARG A 5 -30.96 62.72 -79.17
CA ARG A 5 -30.98 64.19 -79.11
C ARG A 5 -29.88 64.79 -79.98
N VAL A 6 -28.70 64.16 -80.05
CA VAL A 6 -27.60 64.58 -80.92
C VAL A 6 -27.97 64.38 -82.39
N GLU A 7 -28.51 63.21 -82.78
CA GLU A 7 -29.02 62.96 -84.13
C GLU A 7 -30.12 63.94 -84.52
N LYS A 8 -31.02 64.28 -83.58
CA LYS A 8 -32.07 65.28 -83.82
C LYS A 8 -31.51 66.68 -84.01
N ILE A 9 -30.50 67.10 -83.22
CA ILE A 9 -29.87 68.42 -83.36
C ILE A 9 -29.05 68.50 -84.64
N MET A 10 -28.28 67.46 -84.97
CA MET A 10 -27.53 67.35 -86.23
C MET A 10 -28.48 67.35 -87.43
N GLY A 11 -29.58 66.61 -87.35
CA GLY A 11 -30.61 66.60 -88.40
C GLY A 11 -31.31 67.95 -88.57
N LEU A 12 -31.56 68.69 -87.49
CA LEU A 12 -32.07 70.07 -87.57
C LEU A 12 -31.03 71.04 -88.16
N GLY A 13 -29.74 70.86 -87.84
CA GLY A 13 -28.64 71.62 -88.43
C GLY A 13 -28.49 71.37 -89.93
N GLN A 14 -28.45 70.10 -90.34
CA GLN A 14 -28.40 69.71 -91.76
C GLN A 14 -29.64 70.18 -92.53
N LYS A 15 -30.82 70.10 -91.92
CA LYS A 15 -32.06 70.63 -92.50
C LYS A 15 -31.97 72.14 -92.72
N ARG A 16 -31.46 72.89 -91.75
CA ARG A 16 -31.29 74.35 -91.86
C ARG A 16 -30.26 74.73 -92.94
N ILE A 17 -29.14 74.00 -93.03
CA ILE A 17 -28.17 74.18 -94.12
C ILE A 17 -28.82 73.86 -95.48
N GLY A 18 -29.63 72.82 -95.56
CA GLY A 18 -30.41 72.48 -96.75
C GLY A 18 -31.40 73.58 -97.15
N GLU A 19 -32.14 74.14 -96.19
CA GLU A 19 -33.06 75.28 -96.40
C GLU A 19 -32.31 76.50 -96.94
N PHE A 20 -31.16 76.86 -96.34
CA PHE A 20 -30.33 77.97 -96.83
C PHE A 20 -29.74 77.71 -98.22
N ASN A 21 -29.33 76.48 -98.53
CA ASN A 21 -28.87 76.12 -99.87
C ASN A 21 -29.98 76.22 -100.92
N CYS A 22 -31.20 75.77 -100.61
CA CYS A 22 -32.35 75.91 -101.50
C CYS A 22 -32.74 77.38 -101.72
N GLU A 23 -32.70 78.22 -100.68
CA GLU A 23 -32.93 79.67 -100.81
C GLU A 23 -31.82 80.33 -101.64
N LEU A 24 -30.56 79.92 -101.46
CA LEU A 24 -29.42 80.40 -102.24
C LEU A 24 -29.56 80.04 -103.72
N GLU A 25 -29.97 78.80 -104.02
CA GLU A 25 -30.24 78.33 -105.39
C GLU A 25 -31.42 79.06 -106.02
N LEU A 26 -32.51 79.32 -105.27
CA LEU A 26 -33.62 80.17 -105.73
C LEU A 26 -33.17 81.59 -106.03
N LYS A 27 -32.35 82.20 -105.16
CA LYS A 27 -31.80 83.54 -105.37
C LYS A 27 -30.84 83.61 -106.55
N GLU A 28 -30.04 82.57 -106.76
CA GLU A 28 -29.15 82.44 -107.91
C GLU A 28 -29.93 82.25 -109.21
N ASN A 29 -31.01 81.44 -109.19
CA ASN A 29 -31.93 81.27 -110.30
C ASN A 29 -32.75 82.53 -110.60
N GLU A 30 -33.19 83.27 -109.58
CA GLU A 30 -33.76 84.60 -109.72
C GLU A 30 -32.73 85.50 -110.41
N LEU A 31 -31.51 85.62 -109.90
CA LEU A 31 -30.45 86.44 -110.49
C LEU A 31 -30.12 86.04 -111.94
N ASN A 32 -30.14 84.73 -112.27
CA ASN A 32 -29.97 84.22 -113.62
C ASN A 32 -31.14 84.56 -114.54
N SER A 33 -32.39 84.41 -114.09
CA SER A 33 -33.61 84.80 -114.82
C SER A 33 -33.68 86.32 -115.02
N LEU A 34 -33.26 87.07 -114.01
CA LEU A 34 -33.12 88.50 -114.01
C LEU A 34 -32.04 88.95 -115.03
N SER A 35 -30.91 88.25 -115.09
CA SER A 35 -29.83 88.44 -116.09
C SER A 35 -30.32 88.17 -117.52
N VAL A 36 -31.09 87.09 -117.75
CA VAL A 36 -31.67 86.74 -119.06
C VAL A 36 -32.73 87.76 -119.51
N SER A 37 -33.54 88.28 -118.60
CA SER A 37 -34.56 89.30 -118.90
C SER A 37 -33.97 90.64 -119.35
N LEU A 38 -32.76 90.96 -118.87
CA LEU A 38 -32.01 92.16 -119.24
C LEU A 38 -31.59 92.15 -120.73
N ASN A 39 -31.41 90.96 -121.33
CA ASN A 39 -31.13 90.80 -122.75
C ASN A 39 -32.35 91.06 -123.67
N LEU A 40 -33.58 91.13 -123.14
CA LEU A 40 -34.82 91.17 -123.93
C LEU A 40 -35.59 92.51 -123.89
N LYS A 41 -35.26 93.47 -122.99
CA LYS A 41 -35.99 94.75 -122.87
C LYS A 41 -35.05 95.97 -122.81
N ASN A 42 -34.82 96.60 -123.97
CA ASN A 42 -34.12 97.88 -124.11
C ASN A 42 -35.03 99.09 -123.77
N LYS A 43 -35.11 99.47 -122.48
CA LYS A 43 -35.56 100.82 -122.04
C LYS A 43 -34.63 101.38 -120.94
N PRO A 44 -34.06 102.59 -121.08
CA PRO A 44 -32.98 103.08 -120.21
C PRO A 44 -33.36 103.36 -118.74
N SER A 45 -34.61 103.76 -118.44
CA SER A 45 -35.04 104.11 -117.09
C SER A 45 -35.31 102.91 -116.16
N SER A 46 -35.37 101.69 -116.71
CA SER A 46 -35.55 100.46 -115.93
C SER A 46 -34.21 99.84 -115.51
N VAL A 47 -33.13 100.05 -116.29
CA VAL A 47 -31.84 99.36 -116.11
C VAL A 47 -31.15 99.68 -114.75
N GLN A 48 -31.21 100.92 -114.28
CA GLN A 48 -30.58 101.30 -112.99
C GLN A 48 -31.28 100.65 -111.78
N GLU A 49 -32.60 100.56 -111.83
CA GLU A 49 -33.40 99.89 -110.80
C GLU A 49 -33.09 98.39 -110.73
N TRP A 50 -32.77 97.80 -111.89
CA TRP A 50 -32.34 96.42 -112.03
C TRP A 50 -30.91 96.17 -111.55
N ILE A 51 -29.95 97.04 -111.87
CA ILE A 51 -28.59 96.98 -111.33
C ILE A 51 -28.63 97.02 -109.79
N ASN A 52 -29.47 97.90 -109.22
CA ASN A 52 -29.65 98.00 -107.78
C ASN A 52 -30.21 96.68 -107.19
N LYS A 53 -31.16 96.02 -107.87
CA LYS A 53 -31.68 94.69 -107.48
C LYS A 53 -30.62 93.59 -107.56
N CYS A 54 -29.82 93.55 -108.62
CA CYS A 54 -28.73 92.58 -108.75
C CYS A 54 -27.64 92.78 -107.67
N GLN A 55 -27.28 94.03 -107.37
CA GLN A 55 -26.34 94.34 -106.29
C GLN A 55 -26.90 93.98 -104.90
N ALA A 56 -28.21 94.18 -104.68
CA ALA A 56 -28.87 93.73 -103.45
C ALA A 56 -28.84 92.20 -103.33
N CYS A 57 -29.21 91.47 -104.40
CA CYS A 57 -29.14 90.01 -104.41
C CYS A 57 -27.71 89.48 -104.22
N GLN A 58 -26.70 90.13 -104.79
CA GLN A 58 -25.29 89.75 -104.61
C GLN A 58 -24.82 89.96 -103.15
N LYS A 59 -25.29 91.02 -102.48
CA LYS A 59 -25.02 91.24 -101.06
C LYS A 59 -25.71 90.19 -100.19
N GLU A 60 -26.97 89.87 -100.49
CA GLU A 60 -27.71 88.78 -99.83
C GLU A 60 -26.99 87.44 -100.01
N LEU A 61 -26.58 87.08 -101.23
CA LEU A 61 -25.79 85.87 -101.52
C LEU A 61 -24.49 85.80 -100.71
N ARG A 62 -23.79 86.94 -100.52
CA ARG A 62 -22.57 87.01 -99.71
C ARG A 62 -22.89 86.80 -98.22
N LEU A 63 -23.96 87.39 -97.72
CA LEU A 63 -24.42 87.18 -96.34
C LEU A 63 -24.78 85.72 -96.10
N TRP A 64 -25.52 85.09 -97.02
CA TRP A 64 -25.88 83.68 -96.94
C TRP A 64 -24.66 82.76 -96.94
N LYS A 65 -23.65 83.03 -97.78
CA LYS A 65 -22.39 82.26 -97.80
C LYS A 65 -21.65 82.34 -96.46
N ASN A 66 -21.52 83.53 -95.87
CA ASN A 66 -20.87 83.70 -94.57
C ASN A 66 -21.66 82.98 -93.45
N LEU A 67 -22.99 83.09 -93.45
CA LEU A 67 -23.83 82.40 -92.47
C LEU A 67 -23.71 80.88 -92.58
N ILE A 68 -23.59 80.34 -93.80
CA ILE A 68 -23.36 78.91 -94.03
C ILE A 68 -21.99 78.49 -93.46
N GLU A 69 -20.93 79.26 -93.73
CA GLU A 69 -19.58 79.00 -93.21
C GLU A 69 -19.55 79.03 -91.66
N GLU A 70 -20.14 80.05 -91.04
CA GLU A 70 -20.31 80.12 -89.58
C GLU A 70 -21.10 78.91 -89.03
N CYS A 71 -22.15 78.46 -89.73
CA CYS A 71 -22.89 77.26 -89.35
C CYS A 71 -22.02 75.99 -89.45
N TYR A 72 -21.16 75.87 -90.47
CA TYR A 72 -20.24 74.74 -90.62
C TYR A 72 -19.24 74.70 -89.47
N ASP A 73 -18.62 75.83 -89.15
CA ASP A 73 -17.67 75.94 -88.03
C ASP A 73 -18.34 75.60 -86.69
N GLU A 74 -19.58 76.04 -86.48
CA GLU A 74 -20.35 75.72 -85.27
C GLU A 74 -20.66 74.21 -85.18
N VAL A 75 -21.00 73.57 -86.31
CA VAL A 75 -21.23 72.12 -86.38
C VAL A 75 -19.94 71.36 -86.08
N GLU A 76 -18.82 71.71 -86.71
CA GLU A 76 -17.54 71.05 -86.48
C GLU A 76 -17.09 71.18 -85.01
N LEU A 77 -17.26 72.36 -84.41
CA LEU A 77 -16.97 72.58 -82.99
C LEU A 77 -17.86 71.73 -82.08
N ARG A 78 -19.16 71.60 -82.41
CA ARG A 78 -20.10 70.74 -81.66
C ARG A 78 -19.74 69.27 -81.81
N GLU A 79 -19.33 68.81 -82.99
CA GLU A 79 -18.87 67.44 -83.23
C GLU A 79 -17.64 67.10 -82.37
N LYS A 80 -16.64 68.00 -82.31
CA LYS A 80 -15.46 67.82 -81.44
C LYS A 80 -15.85 67.69 -79.97
N LYS A 81 -16.74 68.56 -79.48
CA LYS A 81 -17.25 68.51 -78.09
C LYS A 81 -18.02 67.23 -77.80
N VAL A 82 -18.83 66.76 -78.76
CA VAL A 82 -19.54 65.47 -78.63
C VAL A 82 -18.55 64.31 -78.58
N GLY A 83 -17.50 64.31 -79.41
CA GLY A 83 -16.45 63.29 -79.37
C GLY A 83 -15.65 63.26 -78.07
N GLU A 84 -15.38 64.42 -77.46
CA GLU A 84 -14.78 64.51 -76.12
C GLU A 84 -15.70 63.97 -75.03
N ALA A 85 -16.98 64.36 -75.05
CA ALA A 85 -17.98 63.85 -74.12
C ALA A 85 -18.14 62.33 -74.24
N GLN A 86 -18.15 61.80 -75.46
CA GLN A 86 -18.26 60.36 -75.73
C GLN A 86 -17.07 59.58 -75.15
N ARG A 87 -15.84 60.06 -75.37
CA ARG A 87 -14.64 59.44 -74.75
C ARG A 87 -14.68 59.47 -73.24
N SER A 88 -15.18 60.57 -72.65
CA SER A 88 -15.35 60.67 -71.19
C SER A 88 -16.42 59.70 -70.67
N ILE A 89 -17.51 59.49 -71.41
CA ILE A 89 -18.56 58.52 -71.06
C ILE A 89 -17.99 57.10 -71.11
N GLU A 90 -17.28 56.74 -72.17
CA GLU A 90 -16.68 55.40 -72.33
C GLU A 90 -15.69 55.08 -71.19
N GLU A 91 -14.90 56.05 -70.74
CA GLU A 91 -14.01 55.87 -69.59
C GLU A 91 -14.80 55.67 -68.29
N GLN A 92 -15.88 56.41 -68.07
CA GLN A 92 -16.75 56.20 -66.91
C GLN A 92 -17.45 54.84 -66.94
N GLU A 93 -17.88 54.37 -68.12
CA GLU A 93 -18.47 53.04 -68.30
C GLU A 93 -17.46 51.93 -67.95
N LYS A 94 -16.20 52.06 -68.35
CA LYS A 94 -15.13 51.11 -67.95
C LYS A 94 -14.91 51.11 -66.44
N GLN A 95 -14.88 52.29 -65.82
CA GLN A 95 -14.73 52.40 -64.36
C GLN A 95 -15.93 51.82 -63.60
N LEU A 96 -17.14 52.03 -64.11
CA LEU A 96 -18.35 51.42 -63.56
C LEU A 96 -18.30 49.90 -63.68
N ALA A 97 -17.97 49.35 -64.85
CA ALA A 97 -17.85 47.91 -65.04
C ALA A 97 -16.80 47.28 -64.10
N PHE A 98 -15.67 47.96 -63.87
CA PHE A 98 -14.66 47.52 -62.90
C PHE A 98 -15.18 47.54 -61.45
N LYS A 99 -15.91 48.58 -61.07
CA LYS A 99 -16.54 48.66 -59.73
C LYS A 99 -17.63 47.60 -59.56
N GLU A 100 -18.44 47.35 -60.59
CA GLU A 100 -19.45 46.29 -60.61
C GLU A 100 -18.81 44.91 -60.43
N SER A 101 -17.71 44.62 -61.13
CA SER A 101 -16.97 43.37 -60.94
C SER A 101 -16.44 43.21 -59.51
N LYS A 102 -15.93 44.28 -58.89
CA LYS A 102 -15.52 44.27 -57.48
C LYS A 102 -16.69 44.02 -56.54
N ILE A 103 -17.83 44.67 -56.79
CA ILE A 103 -19.05 44.46 -56.00
C ILE A 103 -19.50 43.00 -56.09
N SER A 104 -19.51 42.40 -57.29
CA SER A 104 -19.83 40.98 -57.44
C SER A 104 -18.87 40.07 -56.68
N SER A 105 -17.56 40.35 -56.73
CA SER A 105 -16.58 39.59 -55.95
C SER A 105 -16.80 39.71 -54.43
N MET A 106 -17.14 40.91 -53.95
CA MET A 106 -17.46 41.12 -52.53
C MET A 106 -18.77 40.43 -52.13
N GLN A 107 -19.78 40.41 -53.00
CA GLN A 107 -21.05 39.72 -52.77
C GLN A 107 -20.83 38.22 -52.56
N THR A 108 -20.03 37.57 -53.43
CA THR A 108 -19.68 36.15 -53.27
C THR A 108 -18.97 35.88 -51.94
N LEU A 109 -18.02 36.71 -51.54
CA LEU A 109 -17.34 36.57 -50.25
C LEU A 109 -18.27 36.77 -49.05
N ILE A 110 -19.28 37.64 -49.16
CA ILE A 110 -20.29 37.82 -48.11
C ILE A 110 -21.13 36.55 -47.99
N GLU A 111 -21.61 36.00 -49.10
CA GLU A 111 -22.40 34.76 -49.12
C GLU A 111 -21.63 33.57 -48.53
N GLU A 112 -20.35 33.43 -48.88
CA GLU A 112 -19.46 32.41 -48.31
C GLU A 112 -19.32 32.55 -46.79
N ASN A 113 -19.08 33.78 -46.30
CA ASN A 113 -18.94 34.04 -44.87
C ASN A 113 -20.25 33.84 -44.10
N GLU A 114 -21.40 34.17 -44.69
CA GLU A 114 -22.71 33.88 -44.11
C GLU A 114 -22.96 32.36 -43.98
N GLY A 115 -22.53 31.58 -44.96
CA GLY A 115 -22.55 30.11 -44.89
C GLY A 115 -21.69 29.59 -43.74
N LEU A 116 -20.43 30.04 -43.67
CA LEU A 116 -19.51 29.66 -42.59
C LEU A 116 -20.03 30.06 -41.19
N LEU A 117 -20.71 31.20 -41.08
CA LEU A 117 -21.31 31.65 -39.82
C LEU A 117 -22.44 30.71 -39.39
N LYS A 118 -23.35 30.36 -40.30
CA LYS A 118 -24.45 29.41 -40.03
C LYS A 118 -23.94 28.04 -39.58
N ASP A 119 -22.86 27.55 -40.19
CA ASP A 119 -22.27 26.26 -39.80
C ASP A 119 -21.59 26.34 -38.43
N LYS A 120 -20.93 27.47 -38.10
CA LYS A 120 -20.40 27.72 -36.76
C LYS A 120 -21.50 27.82 -35.70
N GLU A 121 -22.63 28.46 -36.00
CA GLU A 121 -23.79 28.53 -35.10
C GLU A 121 -24.35 27.13 -34.80
N LYS A 122 -24.51 26.28 -35.82
CA LYS A 122 -24.94 24.88 -35.62
C LYS A 122 -23.98 24.10 -34.72
N LEU A 123 -22.67 24.21 -34.98
CA LEU A 123 -21.65 23.55 -34.15
C LEU A 123 -21.68 24.05 -32.70
N TYR A 124 -21.89 25.35 -32.50
CA TYR A 124 -22.02 25.93 -31.16
C TYR A 124 -23.24 25.36 -30.44
N ASP A 125 -24.40 25.26 -31.09
CA ASP A 125 -25.61 24.69 -30.51
C ASP A 125 -25.43 23.20 -30.16
N GLU A 126 -24.74 22.42 -31.01
CA GLU A 126 -24.44 21.01 -30.75
C GLU A 126 -23.49 20.82 -29.56
N VAL A 127 -22.44 21.64 -29.47
CA VAL A 127 -21.52 21.65 -28.30
C VAL A 127 -22.27 22.07 -27.03
N LYS A 128 -23.13 23.08 -27.11
CA LYS A 128 -23.95 23.54 -25.99
C LYS A 128 -24.87 22.43 -25.48
N ASN A 129 -25.55 21.72 -26.37
CA ASN A 129 -26.42 20.60 -26.00
C ASN A 129 -25.62 19.44 -25.36
N SER A 130 -24.45 19.13 -25.92
CA SER A 130 -23.54 18.12 -25.36
C SER A 130 -23.05 18.50 -23.96
N LEU A 131 -22.72 19.77 -23.73
CA LEU A 131 -22.32 20.29 -22.41
C LEU A 131 -23.45 20.14 -21.39
N MET A 132 -24.68 20.53 -21.75
CA MET A 132 -25.85 20.36 -20.88
C MET A 132 -26.06 18.89 -20.50
N LEU A 133 -25.89 17.96 -21.44
CA LEU A 133 -25.97 16.53 -21.16
C LEU A 133 -24.88 16.07 -20.19
N CYS A 134 -23.63 16.55 -20.35
CA CYS A 134 -22.55 16.27 -19.41
C CYS A 134 -22.84 16.82 -18.01
N GLU A 135 -23.35 18.05 -17.90
CA GLU A 135 -23.70 18.67 -16.62
C GLU A 135 -24.76 17.87 -15.88
N THR A 136 -25.84 17.46 -16.56
CA THR A 136 -26.88 16.61 -15.96
C THR A 136 -26.35 15.25 -15.51
N LYS A 137 -25.47 14.62 -16.29
CA LYS A 137 -24.84 13.35 -15.90
C LYS A 137 -23.95 13.52 -14.67
N LEU A 138 -23.16 14.59 -14.61
CA LEU A 138 -22.30 14.89 -13.47
C LEU A 138 -23.10 15.16 -12.19
N GLU A 139 -24.25 15.81 -12.31
CA GLU A 139 -25.17 16.01 -11.18
C GLU A 139 -25.79 14.70 -10.68
N CYS A 140 -26.08 13.74 -11.57
CA CYS A 140 -26.51 12.39 -11.16
C CYS A 140 -25.38 11.63 -10.43
N GLU A 141 -24.17 11.60 -10.99
CA GLU A 141 -23.01 10.94 -10.38
C GLU A 141 -22.68 11.55 -9.01
N LYS A 142 -22.84 12.86 -8.85
CA LYS A 142 -22.66 13.54 -7.56
C LYS A 142 -23.65 13.05 -6.51
N LYS A 143 -24.93 12.88 -6.86
CA LYS A 143 -25.96 12.37 -5.93
C LYS A 143 -25.70 10.92 -5.54
N GLU A 144 -25.25 10.08 -6.46
CA GLU A 144 -24.84 8.70 -6.15
C GLU A 144 -23.64 8.67 -5.19
N LEU A 145 -22.67 9.56 -5.38
CA LEU A 145 -21.53 9.69 -4.47
C LEU A 145 -21.99 10.11 -3.05
N GLU A 146 -22.92 11.04 -2.92
CA GLU A 146 -23.48 11.45 -1.63
C GLU A 146 -24.21 10.30 -0.91
N LEU A 147 -24.95 9.47 -1.65
CA LEU A 147 -25.59 8.27 -1.11
C LEU A 147 -24.57 7.24 -0.63
N THR A 148 -23.56 6.93 -1.46
CA THR A 148 -22.51 5.96 -1.08
C THR A 148 -21.69 6.45 0.12
N GLN A 149 -21.38 7.74 0.21
CA GLN A 149 -20.71 8.33 1.37
C GLN A 149 -21.54 8.19 2.65
N SER A 150 -22.86 8.34 2.54
CA SER A 150 -23.78 8.14 3.67
C SER A 150 -23.79 6.69 4.14
N SER A 151 -23.84 5.72 3.21
CA SER A 151 -23.77 4.30 3.54
C SER A 151 -22.42 3.89 4.15
N ILE A 152 -21.30 4.43 3.66
CA ILE A 152 -19.97 4.19 4.23
C ILE A 152 -19.91 4.70 5.68
N LYS A 153 -20.50 5.86 5.96
CA LYS A 153 -20.54 6.43 7.31
C LYS A 153 -21.33 5.55 8.27
N GLU A 154 -22.46 5.00 7.83
CA GLU A 154 -23.28 4.09 8.61
C GLU A 154 -22.54 2.77 8.90
N LEU A 155 -21.94 2.14 7.88
CA LEU A 155 -21.13 0.93 8.05
C LEU A 155 -19.92 1.17 8.97
N SER A 156 -19.31 2.36 8.91
CA SER A 156 -18.21 2.71 9.80
C SER A 156 -18.66 2.76 11.25
N MET A 157 -19.85 3.32 11.54
CA MET A 157 -20.41 3.35 12.90
C MET A 157 -20.72 1.92 13.40
N GLU A 158 -21.27 1.07 12.54
CA GLU A 158 -21.55 -0.34 12.88
C GLU A 158 -20.26 -1.11 13.18
N PHE A 159 -19.22 -0.93 12.35
CA PHE A 159 -17.91 -1.55 12.57
C PHE A 159 -17.29 -1.16 13.91
N HIS A 160 -17.32 0.13 14.29
CA HIS A 160 -16.80 0.58 15.58
C HIS A 160 -17.58 -0.04 16.76
N SER A 161 -18.90 -0.19 16.64
CA SER A 161 -19.72 -0.86 17.66
C SER A 161 -19.35 -2.34 17.84
N GLU A 162 -19.08 -3.05 16.74
CA GLU A 162 -18.61 -4.44 16.81
C GLU A 162 -17.17 -4.55 17.33
N GLU A 163 -16.30 -3.59 17.01
CA GLU A 163 -14.94 -3.52 17.54
C GLU A 163 -14.94 -3.35 19.07
N GLU A 164 -15.78 -2.46 19.62
CA GLU A 164 -15.96 -2.29 21.06
C GLU A 164 -16.47 -3.58 21.74
N LYS A 165 -17.42 -4.29 21.11
CA LYS A 165 -17.90 -5.58 21.62
C LYS A 165 -16.79 -6.64 21.64
N LEU A 166 -15.94 -6.66 20.61
CA LEU A 166 -14.82 -7.57 20.51
C LEU A 166 -13.78 -7.31 21.60
N GLU A 167 -13.44 -6.04 21.88
CA GLU A 167 -12.55 -5.67 22.98
C GLU A 167 -13.08 -6.15 24.34
N LEU A 168 -14.39 -6.00 24.57
CA LEU A 168 -15.04 -6.46 25.79
C LEU A 168 -15.00 -8.00 25.92
N LEU A 169 -15.19 -8.72 24.81
CA LEU A 169 -15.05 -10.18 24.78
C LEU A 169 -13.60 -10.61 25.03
N GLN A 170 -12.62 -9.97 24.41
CA GLN A 170 -11.20 -10.24 24.67
C GLN A 170 -10.84 -10.00 26.14
N GLY A 171 -11.38 -8.95 26.76
CA GLY A 171 -11.23 -8.71 28.19
C GLY A 171 -11.77 -9.87 29.04
N LYS A 172 -12.96 -10.38 28.71
CA LYS A 172 -13.56 -11.55 29.40
C LYS A 172 -12.72 -12.81 29.21
N VAL A 173 -12.20 -13.07 28.01
CA VAL A 173 -11.35 -14.24 27.73
C VAL A 173 -10.09 -14.19 28.60
N ARG A 174 -9.40 -13.05 28.67
CA ARG A 174 -8.22 -12.89 29.54
C ARG A 174 -8.51 -13.18 31.02
N LEU A 175 -9.68 -12.77 31.51
CA LEU A 175 -10.08 -13.08 32.89
C LEU A 175 -10.26 -14.58 33.10
N HIS A 176 -10.93 -15.28 32.18
CA HIS A 176 -11.09 -16.73 32.26
C HIS A 176 -9.75 -17.47 32.10
N GLU A 177 -8.85 -17.01 31.25
CA GLU A 177 -7.49 -17.56 31.13
C GLU A 177 -6.75 -17.50 32.47
N ASN A 178 -6.78 -16.35 33.15
CA ASN A 178 -6.17 -16.20 34.47
C ASN A 178 -6.84 -17.10 35.54
N GLU A 179 -8.16 -17.26 35.48
CA GLU A 179 -8.89 -18.17 36.37
C GLU A 179 -8.50 -19.63 36.15
N VAL A 180 -8.40 -20.05 34.88
CA VAL A 180 -7.95 -21.39 34.47
C VAL A 180 -6.53 -21.64 34.98
N GLU A 181 -5.61 -20.71 34.78
CA GLU A 181 -4.23 -20.84 35.26
C GLU A 181 -4.15 -20.99 36.78
N SER A 182 -4.93 -20.20 37.53
CA SER A 182 -5.05 -20.34 39.00
C SER A 182 -5.62 -21.70 39.42
N LEU A 183 -6.62 -22.22 38.70
CA LEU A 183 -7.19 -23.54 38.96
C LEU A 183 -6.19 -24.66 38.64
N GLU A 184 -5.45 -24.56 37.55
CA GLU A 184 -4.39 -25.50 37.17
C GLU A 184 -3.31 -25.59 38.25
N GLN A 185 -2.84 -24.45 38.76
CA GLN A 185 -1.87 -24.40 39.86
C GLN A 185 -2.40 -25.10 41.13
N LYS A 186 -3.68 -24.88 41.47
CA LYS A 186 -4.32 -25.59 42.60
C LYS A 186 -4.39 -27.10 42.35
N LEU A 187 -4.77 -27.52 41.14
CA LEU A 187 -4.84 -28.92 40.74
C LEU A 187 -3.48 -29.61 40.84
N ASP A 188 -2.42 -28.93 40.42
CA ASP A 188 -1.04 -29.42 40.54
C ASP A 188 -0.59 -29.57 42.00
N SER A 189 -0.99 -28.63 42.87
CA SER A 189 -0.72 -28.75 44.31
C SER A 189 -1.42 -29.98 44.91
N MET A 190 -2.68 -30.22 44.54
CA MET A 190 -3.46 -31.37 45.00
C MET A 190 -2.87 -32.68 44.46
N ARG A 191 -2.45 -32.74 43.19
CA ARG A 191 -1.78 -33.90 42.60
C ARG A 191 -0.49 -34.25 43.35
N LYS A 192 0.33 -33.26 43.69
CA LYS A 192 1.53 -33.45 44.51
C LYS A 192 1.19 -34.04 45.88
N GLN A 193 0.13 -33.54 46.52
CA GLN A 193 -0.34 -34.05 47.80
C GLN A 193 -0.87 -35.50 47.69
N GLN A 194 -1.67 -35.79 46.66
CA GLN A 194 -2.18 -37.13 46.39
C GLN A 194 -1.04 -38.14 46.19
N LYS A 195 -0.01 -37.76 45.44
CA LYS A 195 1.18 -38.60 45.24
C LYS A 195 1.87 -38.91 46.56
N LYS A 196 2.04 -37.91 47.43
CA LYS A 196 2.62 -38.12 48.76
C LYS A 196 1.81 -39.12 49.60
N TYR A 197 0.48 -39.00 49.62
CA TYR A 197 -0.37 -39.96 50.32
C TYR A 197 -0.29 -41.37 49.73
N PHE A 198 -0.19 -41.49 48.40
CA PHE A 198 -0.03 -42.77 47.74
C PHE A 198 1.29 -43.45 48.14
N ASP A 199 2.40 -42.69 48.12
CA ASP A 199 3.72 -43.17 48.52
C ASP A 199 3.73 -43.64 50.00
N ASP A 200 3.08 -42.89 50.91
CA ASP A 200 2.92 -43.26 52.32
C ASP A 200 2.10 -44.55 52.50
N VAL A 201 1.00 -44.69 51.75
CA VAL A 201 0.17 -45.92 51.78
C VAL A 201 0.96 -47.12 51.26
N GLU A 202 1.74 -46.95 50.19
CA GLU A 202 2.58 -48.00 49.64
C GLU A 202 3.70 -48.41 50.62
N LEU A 203 4.29 -47.45 51.33
CA LEU A 203 5.23 -47.73 52.42
C LEU A 203 4.55 -48.54 53.55
N LYS A 204 3.38 -48.12 54.02
CA LYS A 204 2.63 -48.83 55.06
C LYS A 204 2.23 -50.24 54.64
N LYS A 205 1.87 -50.43 53.36
CA LYS A 205 1.60 -51.77 52.81
C LYS A 205 2.84 -52.67 52.86
N ARG A 206 4.03 -52.14 52.56
CA ARG A 206 5.30 -52.88 52.69
C ARG A 206 5.59 -53.24 54.14
N GLU A 207 5.46 -52.30 55.08
CA GLU A 207 5.63 -52.57 56.51
C GLU A 207 4.68 -53.66 57.01
N LEU A 208 3.39 -53.61 56.62
CA LEU A 208 2.42 -54.64 56.98
C LEU A 208 2.75 -56.01 56.40
N ASN A 209 3.30 -56.08 55.18
CA ASN A 209 3.72 -57.34 54.59
C ASN A 209 4.91 -57.95 55.34
N GLU A 210 5.86 -57.14 55.80
CA GLU A 210 6.97 -57.60 56.66
C GLU A 210 6.47 -58.11 58.01
N ILE A 211 5.56 -57.38 58.66
CA ILE A 211 4.93 -57.82 59.91
C ILE A 211 4.17 -59.14 59.69
N ARG A 212 3.41 -59.25 58.59
CA ARG A 212 2.70 -60.49 58.25
C ARG A 212 3.67 -61.66 58.12
N LYS A 213 4.76 -61.48 57.38
CA LYS A 213 5.79 -62.51 57.19
C LYS A 213 6.41 -62.92 58.53
N TYR A 214 6.71 -61.96 59.41
CA TYR A 214 7.21 -62.24 60.76
C TYR A 214 6.21 -63.02 61.62
N ILE A 215 4.91 -62.69 61.56
CA ILE A 215 3.85 -63.45 62.24
C ILE A 215 3.74 -64.87 61.67
N GLU A 216 3.86 -65.05 60.35
CA GLU A 216 3.88 -66.36 59.70
C GLU A 216 5.08 -67.21 60.14
N GLU A 217 6.26 -66.61 60.28
CA GLU A 217 7.45 -67.25 60.83
C GLU A 217 7.25 -67.65 62.30
N LEU A 218 6.70 -66.75 63.13
CA LEU A 218 6.37 -67.06 64.52
C LEU A 218 5.31 -68.16 64.66
N ASN A 219 4.35 -68.24 63.74
CA ASN A 219 3.32 -69.28 63.74
C ASN A 219 3.85 -70.67 63.32
N GLN A 220 5.06 -70.78 62.76
CA GLN A 220 5.70 -72.09 62.51
C GLN A 220 6.27 -72.72 63.80
N ASP A 221 6.70 -71.90 64.78
CA ASP A 221 7.21 -72.36 66.08
C ASP A 221 6.18 -73.16 66.90
N PRO A 222 4.94 -72.68 67.15
CA PRO A 222 3.93 -73.47 67.86
C PRO A 222 3.55 -74.73 67.08
N ALA A 223 3.55 -74.73 65.73
CA ALA A 223 3.30 -75.94 64.95
C ALA A 223 4.40 -77.01 65.13
N SER A 224 5.65 -76.58 65.35
CA SER A 224 6.77 -77.47 65.68
C SER A 224 6.67 -77.97 67.13
N LYS A 225 6.37 -77.09 68.08
CA LYS A 225 6.14 -77.44 69.50
C LYS A 225 4.93 -78.33 69.69
N ASP A 226 3.89 -78.21 68.87
CA ASP A 226 2.71 -79.08 68.87
C ASP A 226 3.03 -80.48 68.30
N LYS A 227 4.03 -80.61 67.42
CA LYS A 227 4.60 -81.91 67.03
C LYS A 227 5.45 -82.52 68.15
N GLU A 228 6.27 -81.73 68.83
CA GLU A 228 7.04 -82.18 70.00
C GLU A 228 6.12 -82.61 71.14
N LEU A 229 5.05 -81.85 71.41
CA LEU A 229 4.06 -82.17 72.43
C LEU A 229 3.34 -83.50 72.12
N ARG A 230 3.02 -83.76 70.85
CA ARG A 230 2.49 -85.07 70.39
C ARG A 230 3.48 -86.20 70.62
N PHE A 231 4.77 -85.97 70.39
CA PHE A 231 5.82 -86.96 70.63
C PHE A 231 5.95 -87.27 72.14
N VAL A 232 5.96 -86.23 72.98
CA VAL A 232 5.98 -86.37 74.44
C VAL A 232 4.72 -87.07 74.95
N GLN A 233 3.54 -86.74 74.42
CA GLN A 233 2.29 -87.46 74.74
C GLN A 233 2.37 -88.94 74.36
N GLN A 234 2.95 -89.27 73.21
CA GLN A 234 3.14 -90.66 72.78
C GLN A 234 4.13 -91.42 73.67
N SER A 235 5.21 -90.77 74.12
CA SER A 235 6.15 -91.36 75.09
C SER A 235 5.55 -91.52 76.48
N ILE A 236 4.65 -90.64 76.91
CA ILE A 236 3.91 -90.79 78.17
C ILE A 236 2.91 -91.96 78.07
N GLU A 237 2.21 -92.11 76.93
CA GLU A 237 1.33 -93.24 76.65
C GLU A 237 2.09 -94.58 76.71
N GLU A 238 3.31 -94.63 76.16
CA GLU A 238 4.22 -95.78 76.26
C GLU A 238 4.70 -96.02 77.70
N CYS A 239 5.08 -94.98 78.43
CA CYS A 239 5.48 -95.09 79.85
C CYS A 239 4.32 -95.58 80.73
N SER A 240 3.08 -95.20 80.41
CA SER A 240 1.88 -95.67 81.09
C SER A 240 1.63 -97.17 80.89
N LYS A 241 2.08 -97.74 79.76
CA LYS A 241 2.01 -99.19 79.47
C LYS A 241 3.10 -100.01 80.18
N GLU A 242 4.18 -99.40 80.68
CA GLU A 242 5.27 -100.06 81.44
C GLU A 242 5.00 -100.16 82.95
N ILE A 243 4.09 -99.35 83.50
CA ILE A 243 3.71 -99.33 84.92
C ILE A 243 3.24 -100.71 85.49
N PRO A 244 2.59 -101.62 84.74
CA PRO A 244 2.21 -102.94 85.24
C PRO A 244 3.41 -103.83 85.60
N GLY A 245 4.51 -103.78 84.82
CA GLY A 245 5.69 -104.64 85.02
C GLY A 245 6.53 -104.27 86.26
N LYS A 246 6.58 -102.98 86.62
CA LYS A 246 7.23 -102.51 87.87
C LYS A 246 6.41 -102.79 89.14
N LYS A 247 5.11 -103.08 89.00
CA LYS A 247 4.24 -103.45 90.13
C LYS A 247 4.49 -104.89 90.60
N GLU A 248 4.92 -105.78 89.72
CA GLU A 248 5.27 -107.17 90.05
C GLU A 248 6.66 -107.31 90.71
N GLU A 249 7.56 -106.36 90.49
CA GLU A 249 8.89 -106.32 91.14
C GLU A 249 8.85 -105.85 92.60
N LEU A 250 7.79 -105.13 93.01
CA LEU A 250 7.60 -104.59 94.36
C LEU A 250 7.04 -105.62 95.36
N ILE A 251 6.50 -106.74 94.87
CA ILE A 251 5.96 -107.84 95.69
C ILE A 251 7.07 -108.77 96.21
N SER A 252 8.23 -108.85 95.53
CA SER A 252 9.36 -109.69 95.97
C SER A 252 10.23 -109.03 97.05
N LYS A 253 10.25 -107.69 97.11
CA LYS A 253 10.99 -106.90 98.13
C LYS A 253 10.23 -106.70 99.45
N GLY A 254 8.94 -107.06 99.51
CA GLY A 254 8.12 -107.00 100.73
C GLY A 254 8.36 -108.14 101.74
N LYS A 255 9.19 -109.14 101.42
CA LYS A 255 9.34 -110.37 102.23
C LYS A 255 10.60 -110.44 103.10
N THR A 256 11.48 -109.43 103.10
CA THR A 256 12.78 -109.44 103.81
C THR A 256 13.05 -108.21 104.68
N ILE A 257 12.00 -107.44 105.04
CA ILE A 257 12.08 -106.31 105.97
C ILE A 257 11.27 -106.66 107.24
N ALA A 258 11.66 -107.74 107.91
CA ALA A 258 11.11 -108.13 109.21
C ALA A 258 12.20 -108.41 110.27
N GLU A 259 13.49 -108.18 109.97
CA GLU A 259 14.56 -108.72 110.80
C GLU A 259 15.86 -107.88 110.86
N CYS A 260 15.74 -106.55 110.85
CA CYS A 260 16.85 -105.68 111.28
C CYS A 260 16.34 -104.40 111.97
N SER A 261 15.74 -104.65 113.14
CA SER A 261 15.44 -103.64 114.15
C SER A 261 16.67 -103.39 115.03
N LYS A 262 16.88 -102.13 115.42
CA LYS A 262 17.71 -101.63 116.54
C LYS A 262 19.21 -101.40 116.31
N GLU A 263 19.52 -100.33 115.58
CA GLU A 263 20.64 -99.44 115.93
C GLU A 263 20.17 -97.99 115.75
N VAL A 264 19.21 -97.66 116.62
CA VAL A 264 18.73 -96.31 116.89
C VAL A 264 19.73 -95.65 117.82
N GLU A 265 19.86 -94.33 117.70
CA GLU A 265 20.47 -93.49 118.72
C GLU A 265 21.97 -93.73 118.95
N LEU A 266 22.79 -92.82 118.45
CA LEU A 266 23.37 -91.83 119.35
C LEU A 266 24.00 -90.73 118.51
N LYS A 267 23.23 -89.64 118.38
CA LYS A 267 23.72 -88.26 118.46
C LYS A 267 24.68 -87.86 117.32
N LYS A 268 24.49 -86.70 116.72
CA LYS A 268 24.71 -85.48 117.50
C LYS A 268 24.15 -84.28 116.76
N ASN A 269 22.99 -83.88 117.22
CA ASN A 269 22.35 -82.58 117.04
C ASN A 269 23.34 -81.45 116.76
N GLN A 270 23.14 -80.77 115.64
CA GLN A 270 22.92 -79.32 115.65
C GLN A 270 21.65 -79.04 114.85
N LEU A 271 20.61 -78.74 115.61
CA LEU A 271 19.34 -78.22 115.17
C LEU A 271 19.45 -76.68 115.15
N ASN A 272 19.07 -76.05 114.04
CA ASN A 272 18.06 -74.99 113.98
C ASN A 272 17.99 -74.47 112.53
N LEU A 273 16.87 -74.67 111.85
CA LEU A 273 15.69 -73.78 111.84
C LEU A 273 15.90 -72.55 110.95
N ILE A 274 15.49 -72.73 109.70
CA ILE A 274 14.91 -71.75 108.76
C ILE A 274 15.83 -70.59 108.37
N GLN A 275 16.37 -70.71 107.17
CA GLN A 275 16.57 -69.58 106.26
C GLN A 275 16.17 -70.06 104.86
N ASP A 276 14.86 -70.04 104.62
CA ASP A 276 14.21 -69.06 103.74
C ASP A 276 14.36 -69.40 102.25
N LYS A 277 13.22 -69.83 101.68
CA LYS A 277 12.61 -69.42 100.39
C LYS A 277 13.49 -68.68 99.36
N SER A 278 14.71 -69.15 99.07
CA SER A 278 15.67 -68.39 98.24
C SER A 278 16.31 -69.16 97.07
N SER A 279 15.75 -70.27 96.60
CA SER A 279 16.28 -70.94 95.39
C SER A 279 15.31 -71.04 94.21
N LEU A 280 14.10 -70.46 94.30
CA LEU A 280 13.10 -70.56 93.22
C LEU A 280 12.73 -69.23 92.54
N PHE A 281 13.45 -68.14 92.82
CA PHE A 281 13.32 -66.86 92.10
C PHE A 281 14.55 -66.48 91.25
N GLN A 282 15.60 -67.31 91.25
CA GLN A 282 16.88 -66.94 90.62
C GLN A 282 16.94 -67.28 89.12
N THR A 283 16.21 -68.31 88.67
CA THR A 283 16.26 -68.75 87.26
C THR A 283 15.33 -67.96 86.32
N ARG A 284 14.36 -67.20 86.85
CA ARG A 284 13.46 -66.35 86.04
C ARG A 284 13.96 -64.91 85.85
N THR A 285 14.80 -64.41 86.76
CA THR A 285 15.37 -63.05 86.69
C THR A 285 16.56 -62.97 85.71
N ILE A 286 17.27 -64.08 85.48
CA ILE A 286 18.41 -64.16 84.55
C ILE A 286 17.98 -64.10 83.07
N VAL A 287 16.75 -64.50 82.74
CA VAL A 287 16.23 -64.46 81.36
C VAL A 287 15.76 -63.05 80.97
N TYR A 288 15.03 -62.36 81.86
CA TYR A 288 14.60 -60.97 81.62
C TYR A 288 15.77 -59.97 81.60
N LEU A 289 16.85 -60.21 82.35
CA LEU A 289 18.07 -59.39 82.29
C LEU A 289 18.87 -59.58 81.00
N LYS A 290 18.65 -60.68 80.26
CA LYS A 290 19.33 -60.94 78.97
C LYS A 290 18.59 -60.26 77.81
N GLU A 291 17.25 -60.30 77.81
CA GLU A 291 16.42 -59.58 76.83
C GLU A 291 16.48 -58.05 76.99
N LEU A 292 16.55 -57.53 78.23
CA LEU A 292 16.74 -56.08 78.45
C LEU A 292 18.11 -55.60 77.96
N LYS A 293 19.16 -56.43 78.06
CA LYS A 293 20.52 -56.10 77.61
C LYS A 293 20.66 -56.15 76.10
N GLU A 294 19.97 -57.08 75.43
CA GLU A 294 19.87 -57.11 73.97
C GLU A 294 19.07 -55.90 73.43
N LYS A 295 17.97 -55.52 74.10
CA LYS A 295 17.21 -54.30 73.78
C LYS A 295 18.02 -53.02 74.00
N GLU A 296 18.84 -52.96 75.05
CA GLU A 296 19.77 -51.86 75.32
C GLU A 296 20.84 -51.74 74.22
N THR A 297 21.44 -52.86 73.79
CA THR A 297 22.39 -52.85 72.65
C THR A 297 21.76 -52.45 71.32
N HIS A 298 20.49 -52.80 71.08
CA HIS A 298 19.76 -52.36 69.89
C HIS A 298 19.43 -50.85 69.94
N PHE A 299 19.08 -50.33 71.12
CA PHE A 299 18.87 -48.89 71.32
C PHE A 299 20.16 -48.09 71.15
N ASP A 300 21.30 -48.59 71.64
CA ASP A 300 22.60 -47.96 71.45
C ASP A 300 23.02 -47.95 69.97
N SER A 301 22.74 -49.02 69.23
CA SER A 301 23.01 -49.07 67.79
C SER A 301 22.08 -48.13 66.99
N LEU A 302 20.82 -47.96 67.40
CA LEU A 302 19.88 -47.00 66.81
C LEU A 302 20.27 -45.56 67.12
N LYS A 303 20.69 -45.29 68.36
CA LYS A 303 21.17 -43.97 68.79
C LYS A 303 22.41 -43.57 67.99
N LYS A 304 23.36 -44.50 67.81
CA LYS A 304 24.55 -44.28 66.98
C LYS A 304 24.20 -44.04 65.51
N GLY A 305 23.26 -44.80 64.95
CA GLY A 305 22.76 -44.58 63.58
C GLY A 305 22.04 -43.23 63.39
N LEU A 306 21.40 -42.70 64.43
CA LEU A 306 20.80 -41.36 64.41
C LEU A 306 21.87 -40.26 64.53
N GLU A 307 22.89 -40.44 65.36
CA GLU A 307 24.04 -39.53 65.48
C GLU A 307 24.83 -39.44 64.16
N ASP A 308 25.10 -40.57 63.52
CA ASP A 308 25.80 -40.61 62.22
C ASP A 308 24.98 -39.91 61.12
N ARG A 309 23.64 -40.09 61.13
CA ARG A 309 22.73 -39.39 60.19
C ARG A 309 22.62 -37.90 60.48
N LEU A 310 22.70 -37.49 61.74
CA LEU A 310 22.70 -36.08 62.11
C LEU A 310 23.97 -35.39 61.59
N GLN A 311 25.14 -36.02 61.73
CA GLN A 311 26.41 -35.50 61.20
C GLN A 311 26.43 -35.44 59.66
N ASP A 312 25.87 -36.43 58.96
CA ASP A 312 25.73 -36.40 57.49
C ASP A 312 24.83 -35.25 57.02
N LEU A 313 23.73 -34.99 57.74
CA LEU A 313 22.84 -33.86 57.45
C LEU A 313 23.53 -32.51 57.71
N GLU A 314 24.31 -32.39 58.78
CA GLU A 314 25.09 -31.19 59.11
C GLU A 314 26.21 -30.89 58.08
N LEU A 315 26.76 -31.93 57.45
CA LEU A 315 27.71 -31.78 56.33
C LEU A 315 27.01 -31.32 55.05
N LYS A 316 25.85 -31.90 54.73
CA LYS A 316 25.04 -31.50 53.57
C LYS A 316 24.49 -30.08 53.70
N GLU A 317 24.06 -29.68 54.89
CA GLU A 317 23.61 -28.32 55.17
C GLU A 317 24.73 -27.31 54.90
N ARG A 318 25.97 -27.59 55.34
CA ARG A 318 27.13 -26.75 55.02
C ARG A 318 27.49 -26.70 53.54
N GLU A 319 27.28 -27.77 52.78
CA GLU A 319 27.43 -27.75 51.31
C GLU A 319 26.36 -26.90 50.62
N PHE A 320 25.11 -26.99 51.06
CA PHE A 320 24.03 -26.15 50.55
C PHE A 320 24.27 -24.67 50.88
N GLU A 321 24.68 -24.35 52.10
CA GLU A 321 25.07 -23.01 52.54
C GLU A 321 26.19 -22.42 51.64
N LYS A 322 27.17 -23.25 51.25
CA LYS A 322 28.25 -22.84 50.35
C LYS A 322 27.73 -22.58 48.92
N ARG A 323 26.83 -23.42 48.39
CA ARG A 323 26.21 -23.19 47.07
C ARG A 323 25.33 -21.95 47.05
N VAL A 324 24.58 -21.68 48.12
CA VAL A 324 23.75 -20.48 48.23
C VAL A 324 24.61 -19.22 48.13
N LYS A 325 25.73 -19.16 48.86
CA LYS A 325 26.69 -18.04 48.76
C LYS A 325 27.31 -17.88 47.36
N GLU A 326 27.53 -18.99 46.64
CA GLU A 326 27.98 -18.98 45.24
C GLU A 326 26.93 -18.41 44.29
N PHE A 327 25.66 -18.75 44.50
CA PHE A 327 24.53 -18.21 43.74
C PHE A 327 24.32 -16.71 44.03
N GLU A 328 24.42 -16.28 45.28
CA GLU A 328 24.35 -14.86 45.65
C GLU A 328 25.49 -14.03 45.00
N LEU A 329 26.68 -14.61 44.85
CA LEU A 329 27.79 -13.99 44.12
C LEU A 329 27.50 -13.86 42.62
N ARG A 330 26.96 -14.91 41.98
CA ARG A 330 26.54 -14.85 40.55
C ARG A 330 25.39 -13.89 40.31
N GLU A 331 24.44 -13.81 41.23
CA GLU A 331 23.33 -12.87 41.14
C GLU A 331 23.84 -11.42 41.17
N LYS A 332 24.80 -11.12 42.05
CA LYS A 332 25.48 -9.81 42.09
C LYS A 332 26.29 -9.50 40.83
N GLU A 333 26.92 -10.51 40.21
CA GLU A 333 27.60 -10.35 38.91
C GLU A 333 26.59 -10.07 37.78
N LEU A 334 25.46 -10.78 37.75
CA LEU A 334 24.40 -10.56 36.76
C LEU A 334 23.74 -9.18 36.93
N ASP A 335 23.54 -8.72 38.17
CA ASP A 335 23.05 -7.36 38.44
C ASP A 335 24.06 -6.28 38.03
N SER A 336 25.37 -6.57 38.17
CA SER A 336 26.43 -5.69 37.67
C SER A 336 26.45 -5.64 36.13
N ILE A 337 26.20 -6.77 35.45
CA ILE A 337 26.07 -6.84 33.99
C ILE A 337 24.79 -6.11 33.53
N ARG A 338 23.65 -6.30 34.22
CA ARG A 338 22.39 -5.60 33.93
C ARG A 338 22.56 -4.09 34.04
N LYS A 339 23.18 -3.60 35.12
CA LYS A 339 23.54 -2.18 35.27
C LYS A 339 24.49 -1.70 34.18
N ALA A 340 25.51 -2.49 33.82
CA ALA A 340 26.43 -2.14 32.72
C ALA A 340 25.72 -2.07 31.36
N VAL A 341 24.73 -2.93 31.09
CA VAL A 341 23.91 -2.91 29.87
C VAL A 341 22.94 -1.73 29.85
N GLU A 342 22.34 -1.38 31.00
CA GLU A 342 21.50 -0.18 31.13
C GLU A 342 22.30 1.12 31.02
N ASP A 343 23.49 1.18 31.59
CA ASP A 343 24.40 2.33 31.46
C ASP A 343 24.96 2.45 30.03
N ARG A 344 25.13 1.32 29.31
CA ARG A 344 25.49 1.30 27.89
C ARG A 344 24.32 1.72 26.98
N SER A 345 23.09 1.35 27.34
CA SER A 345 21.86 1.78 26.66
C SER A 345 21.60 3.28 26.85
N LYS A 346 21.81 3.80 28.07
CA LYS A 346 21.73 5.25 28.37
C LYS A 346 22.88 6.05 27.73
N ASN A 347 24.09 5.48 27.60
CA ASN A 347 25.18 6.09 26.83
C ASN A 347 24.92 6.06 25.31
N LEU A 348 24.26 5.03 24.77
CA LEU A 348 23.85 5.01 23.35
C LEU A 348 22.80 6.07 23.01
N LEU A 349 22.00 6.53 23.99
CA LEU A 349 21.04 7.63 23.81
C LEU A 349 21.67 9.03 23.91
N LEU A 350 22.90 9.16 24.42
CA LEU A 350 23.60 10.43 24.62
C LEU A 350 24.93 10.56 23.83
N GLN A 351 25.31 9.55 23.04
CA GLN A 351 26.43 9.61 22.07
C GLN A 351 26.02 9.41 20.62
N VAL A 352 24.81 9.84 20.25
CA VAL A 352 24.52 10.21 18.85
C VAL A 352 24.39 11.73 18.79
N LYS A 353 25.47 12.42 19.20
CA LYS A 353 25.86 13.62 18.47
C LYS A 353 26.23 13.13 17.09
N ILE A 354 25.32 13.37 16.15
CA ILE A 354 25.59 13.38 14.71
C ILE A 354 26.83 14.25 14.52
N LYS A 355 27.99 13.61 14.48
CA LYS A 355 29.22 14.24 14.02
C LYS A 355 29.15 14.22 12.50
N ASP A 356 29.08 15.43 11.98
CA ASP A 356 29.41 15.86 10.62
C ASP A 356 28.55 15.24 9.48
N PRO A 357 27.62 16.03 8.91
CA PRO A 357 26.80 15.64 7.76
C PRO A 357 27.54 15.78 6.42
N GLU A 358 28.83 15.41 6.35
CA GLU A 358 29.65 15.67 5.14
C GLU A 358 30.26 14.44 4.47
N ASN A 359 30.06 13.21 4.96
CA ASN A 359 30.58 12.00 4.27
C ASN A 359 29.68 10.75 4.30
N LEU A 360 28.39 10.89 4.62
CA LEU A 360 27.46 9.76 4.73
C LEU A 360 26.32 9.76 3.69
N THR A 361 26.49 10.52 2.60
CA THR A 361 25.47 10.82 1.57
C THR A 361 25.57 9.96 0.30
N SER A 362 26.28 8.83 0.33
CA SER A 362 26.76 8.16 -0.89
C SER A 362 26.44 6.66 -1.05
N SER A 363 25.59 6.06 -0.21
CA SER A 363 25.22 4.63 -0.35
C SER A 363 23.71 4.42 -0.34
N GLY A 364 23.13 4.16 -1.52
CA GLY A 364 21.71 3.81 -1.66
C GLY A 364 21.30 2.58 -0.85
N ARG A 365 22.23 1.64 -0.61
CA ARG A 365 21.99 0.45 0.25
C ARG A 365 21.74 0.82 1.72
N TYR A 366 22.43 1.85 2.22
CA TYR A 366 22.22 2.31 3.60
C TYR A 366 20.87 3.01 3.77
N LEU A 367 20.45 3.80 2.77
CA LEU A 367 19.14 4.44 2.75
C LEU A 367 18.01 3.40 2.78
N GLN A 368 18.14 2.34 1.98
CA GLN A 368 17.21 1.21 1.97
C GLN A 368 17.17 0.48 3.33
N PHE A 369 18.33 0.23 3.95
CA PHE A 369 18.42 -0.42 5.26
C PHE A 369 17.71 0.38 6.36
N LEU A 370 17.92 1.70 6.42
CA LEU A 370 17.26 2.57 7.39
C LEU A 370 15.73 2.58 7.23
N LEU A 371 15.24 2.56 6.00
CA LEU A 371 13.81 2.48 5.70
C LEU A 371 13.22 1.14 6.12
N ASN A 372 13.92 0.04 5.87
CA ASN A 372 13.46 -1.30 6.26
C ASN A 372 13.37 -1.45 7.79
N GLN A 373 14.34 -0.89 8.54
CA GLN A 373 14.35 -0.95 10.00
C GLN A 373 13.23 -0.13 10.67
N HIS A 374 12.72 0.89 9.97
CA HIS A 374 11.81 1.87 10.57
C HIS A 374 10.48 2.05 9.83
N LEU A 375 10.11 1.12 8.95
CA LEU A 375 8.86 1.20 8.17
C LEU A 375 7.60 1.36 9.05
N GLN A 376 7.63 0.90 10.31
CA GLN A 376 6.53 0.99 11.28
C GLN A 376 6.36 2.39 11.92
N LYS A 377 7.30 3.33 11.73
CA LYS A 377 7.24 4.69 12.31
C LYS A 377 6.96 5.71 11.19
N HIS A 378 5.67 5.85 10.86
CA HIS A 378 5.21 6.27 9.54
C HIS A 378 5.33 7.76 9.17
N ASP A 379 5.67 8.71 10.05
CA ASP A 379 5.69 10.14 9.66
C ASP A 379 7.06 10.82 9.81
N SER A 380 7.83 10.53 10.87
CA SER A 380 9.11 11.21 11.12
C SER A 380 10.24 10.76 10.17
N ILE A 381 10.23 9.52 9.69
CA ILE A 381 11.26 9.01 8.78
C ILE A 381 11.02 9.48 7.36
N PHE A 382 9.76 9.69 6.94
CA PHE A 382 9.45 10.13 5.58
C PHE A 382 9.96 11.55 5.29
N CYS A 383 9.76 12.50 6.22
CA CYS A 383 10.31 13.84 6.06
C CYS A 383 11.85 13.82 5.99
N LYS A 384 12.51 13.04 6.86
CA LYS A 384 13.97 12.91 6.86
C LYS A 384 14.50 12.28 5.57
N VAL A 385 13.83 11.26 5.06
CA VAL A 385 14.21 10.59 3.80
C VAL A 385 14.01 11.52 2.61
N PHE A 386 12.89 12.26 2.56
CA PHE A 386 12.64 13.25 1.52
C PHE A 386 13.70 14.37 1.54
N ASP A 387 14.00 14.94 2.72
CA ASP A 387 15.03 15.96 2.87
C ASP A 387 16.42 15.45 2.49
N THR A 388 16.70 14.18 2.79
CA THR A 388 17.97 13.52 2.41
C THR A 388 18.08 13.33 0.89
N ILE A 389 17.00 12.90 0.21
CA ILE A 389 16.98 12.75 -1.25
C ILE A 389 17.10 14.13 -1.91
N LYS A 390 16.36 15.13 -1.43
CA LYS A 390 16.39 16.50 -1.96
C LYS A 390 17.76 17.17 -1.79
N SER A 391 18.47 16.88 -0.71
CA SER A 391 19.79 17.46 -0.41
C SER A 391 20.96 16.65 -1.00
N ALA A 392 20.69 15.53 -1.65
CA ALA A 392 21.72 14.69 -2.26
C ALA A 392 22.32 15.37 -3.51
N ARG A 393 23.61 15.11 -3.78
CA ARG A 393 24.31 15.63 -4.98
C ARG A 393 23.74 15.05 -6.28
N ASP A 394 23.39 13.77 -6.26
CA ASP A 394 22.69 13.09 -7.36
C ASP A 394 21.54 12.26 -6.77
N PRO A 395 20.34 12.84 -6.62
CA PRO A 395 19.20 12.17 -6.03
C PRO A 395 18.75 10.95 -6.85
N ALA A 396 18.87 11.01 -8.18
CA ALA A 396 18.48 9.94 -9.08
C ALA A 396 19.43 8.75 -8.95
N LEU A 397 20.75 8.98 -8.95
CA LEU A 397 21.73 7.91 -8.75
C LEU A 397 21.62 7.28 -7.35
N LEU A 398 21.40 8.10 -6.31
CA LEU A 398 21.23 7.63 -4.94
C LEU A 398 20.05 6.65 -4.80
N VAL A 399 18.89 7.03 -5.35
CA VAL A 399 17.69 6.19 -5.33
C VAL A 399 17.90 4.96 -6.21
N LEU A 400 18.57 5.08 -7.36
CA LEU A 400 18.85 3.95 -8.24
C LEU A 400 19.72 2.89 -7.54
N HIS A 401 20.76 3.31 -6.82
CA HIS A 401 21.58 2.40 -6.01
C HIS A 401 20.81 1.74 -4.86
N ALA A 402 19.74 2.36 -4.36
CA ALA A 402 18.87 1.74 -3.35
C ALA A 402 17.96 0.65 -3.95
N MET A 403 17.73 0.66 -5.27
CA MET A 403 16.88 -0.32 -5.94
C MET A 403 17.50 -1.73 -6.01
N SER A 404 18.78 -1.88 -5.70
CA SER A 404 19.49 -3.17 -5.76
C SER A 404 18.87 -4.25 -4.86
N GLY A 405 18.20 -3.87 -3.76
CA GLY A 405 17.55 -4.82 -2.86
C GLY A 405 16.13 -5.26 -3.28
N PHE A 406 15.53 -4.66 -4.31
CA PHE A 406 14.14 -4.96 -4.72
C PHE A 406 13.94 -6.43 -5.16
N TYR A 407 14.96 -6.98 -5.82
CA TYR A 407 15.09 -8.41 -6.09
C TYR A 407 16.36 -8.92 -5.39
N PRO A 408 16.27 -9.43 -4.16
CA PRO A 408 17.42 -9.96 -3.45
C PRO A 408 18.12 -11.05 -4.29
N PRO A 409 19.45 -11.01 -4.47
CA PRO A 409 20.15 -12.17 -5.00
C PRO A 409 19.96 -13.32 -4.00
N HIS A 410 19.58 -14.52 -4.47
CA HIS A 410 19.31 -15.69 -3.63
C HIS A 410 20.25 -15.76 -2.44
N SER A 411 19.69 -15.55 -1.24
CA SER A 411 20.44 -15.26 -0.03
C SER A 411 21.33 -16.42 0.36
N ARG A 412 22.58 -16.12 0.70
CA ARG A 412 23.35 -17.01 1.58
C ARG A 412 22.76 -16.85 2.98
N GLU A 413 22.37 -17.98 3.52
CA GLU A 413 21.87 -18.19 4.88
C GLU A 413 22.72 -17.42 5.91
N GLY A 414 22.15 -16.37 6.55
CA GLY A 414 22.78 -15.73 7.72
C GLY A 414 22.58 -14.23 7.94
N ASP A 415 22.21 -13.42 6.95
CA ASP A 415 21.98 -11.97 7.17
C ASP A 415 20.53 -11.69 7.57
N LEU A 416 20.30 -10.71 8.46
CA LEU A 416 18.96 -10.29 8.91
C LEU A 416 18.04 -10.00 7.70
N GLU A 417 17.26 -11.00 7.28
CA GLU A 417 16.37 -10.91 6.13
C GLU A 417 15.10 -10.16 6.54
N PHE A 418 15.03 -8.90 6.16
CA PHE A 418 13.74 -8.21 6.12
C PHE A 418 12.82 -8.95 5.15
N ASP A 419 11.55 -9.09 5.52
CA ASP A 419 10.53 -9.64 4.63
C ASP A 419 10.60 -8.95 3.27
N VAL A 420 10.64 -9.73 2.19
CA VAL A 420 10.74 -9.25 0.80
C VAL A 420 9.66 -8.21 0.49
N SER A 421 8.48 -8.33 1.10
CA SER A 421 7.40 -7.35 0.98
C SER A 421 7.72 -6.00 1.62
N ILE A 422 8.48 -5.95 2.72
CA ILE A 422 8.96 -4.73 3.37
C ILE A 422 9.99 -4.05 2.47
N VAL A 423 10.92 -4.82 1.92
CA VAL A 423 11.97 -4.30 1.01
C VAL A 423 11.36 -3.73 -0.27
N ARG A 424 10.33 -4.38 -0.82
CA ARG A 424 9.63 -3.88 -2.02
C ARG A 424 8.86 -2.60 -1.72
N ARG A 425 8.17 -2.51 -0.58
CA ARG A 425 7.47 -1.30 -0.15
C ARG A 425 8.44 -0.13 0.07
N SER A 426 9.59 -0.35 0.71
CA SER A 426 10.58 0.71 0.91
C SER A 426 11.16 1.23 -0.40
N CYS A 427 11.43 0.35 -1.37
CA CYS A 427 11.86 0.75 -2.72
C CYS A 427 10.78 1.56 -3.47
N ILE A 428 9.52 1.11 -3.43
CA ILE A 428 8.40 1.83 -4.07
C ILE A 428 8.29 3.25 -3.48
N LEU A 429 8.38 3.37 -2.15
CA LEU A 429 8.36 4.66 -1.47
C LEU A 429 9.52 5.56 -1.90
N LEU A 430 10.75 5.04 -2.03
CA LEU A 430 11.89 5.81 -2.53
C LEU A 430 11.67 6.32 -3.96
N LEU A 431 11.11 5.50 -4.84
CA LEU A 431 10.77 5.88 -6.21
C LEU A 431 9.67 6.95 -6.25
N GLU A 432 8.71 6.90 -5.32
CA GLU A 432 7.69 7.93 -5.14
C GLU A 432 8.26 9.26 -4.65
N GLN A 433 9.18 9.22 -3.68
CA GLN A 433 9.85 10.42 -3.21
C GLN A 433 10.67 11.04 -4.34
N LEU A 434 11.40 10.24 -5.12
CA LEU A 434 12.13 10.73 -6.29
C LEU A 434 11.20 11.37 -7.33
N SER A 435 10.07 10.72 -7.61
CA SER A 435 9.03 11.26 -8.51
C SER A 435 8.37 12.54 -7.98
N THR A 436 8.52 12.84 -6.69
CA THR A 436 8.00 14.07 -6.07
C THR A 436 9.06 15.17 -6.01
N VAL A 437 10.34 14.81 -5.88
CA VAL A 437 11.47 15.74 -5.98
C VAL A 437 11.71 16.20 -7.41
N GLU A 438 11.39 15.36 -8.40
CA GLU A 438 11.56 15.62 -9.84
C GLU A 438 12.94 16.20 -10.23
N PRO A 439 14.06 15.56 -9.84
CA PRO A 439 15.39 16.08 -10.16
C PRO A 439 15.71 15.96 -11.66
N GLU A 440 16.69 16.73 -12.13
CA GLU A 440 17.27 16.53 -13.46
C GLU A 440 18.03 15.20 -13.51
N ILE A 441 17.57 14.28 -14.35
CA ILE A 441 18.17 12.94 -14.49
C ILE A 441 19.19 12.98 -15.62
N ASN A 442 20.47 12.77 -15.27
CA ASN A 442 21.54 12.69 -16.25
C ASN A 442 21.37 11.45 -17.16
N ALA A 443 21.96 11.50 -18.36
CA ALA A 443 21.79 10.43 -19.35
C ALA A 443 22.37 9.07 -18.87
N GLN A 444 23.50 9.08 -18.16
CA GLN A 444 24.16 7.87 -17.66
C GLN A 444 23.29 7.11 -16.65
N VAL A 445 22.70 7.83 -15.69
CA VAL A 445 21.79 7.29 -14.67
C VAL A 445 20.51 6.78 -15.32
N ARG A 446 20.01 7.46 -16.35
CA ARG A 446 18.85 6.99 -17.12
C ARG A 446 19.15 5.68 -17.85
N ASP A 447 20.34 5.54 -18.43
CA ASP A 447 20.77 4.31 -19.11
C ASP A 447 20.98 3.15 -18.12
N GLU A 448 21.52 3.43 -16.92
CA GLU A 448 21.60 2.45 -15.82
C GLU A 448 20.20 2.04 -15.33
N ALA A 449 19.29 2.99 -15.15
CA ALA A 449 17.90 2.73 -14.79
C ALA A 449 17.17 1.91 -15.87
N MET A 450 17.48 2.14 -17.15
CA MET A 450 16.97 1.33 -18.26
C MET A 450 17.44 -0.13 -18.17
N LYS A 451 18.70 -0.37 -17.81
CA LYS A 451 19.21 -1.75 -17.58
C LYS A 451 18.47 -2.41 -16.42
N VAL A 452 18.32 -1.72 -15.30
CA VAL A 452 17.58 -2.22 -14.12
C VAL A 452 16.12 -2.53 -14.48
N ALA A 453 15.45 -1.65 -15.23
CA ALA A 453 14.09 -1.88 -15.71
C ALA A 453 13.99 -3.12 -16.61
N GLY A 454 14.97 -3.32 -17.51
CA GLY A 454 15.06 -4.54 -18.33
C GLY A 454 15.26 -5.81 -17.51
N GLU A 455 16.06 -5.77 -16.44
CA GLU A 455 16.22 -6.89 -15.51
C GLU A 455 14.94 -7.19 -14.72
N TRP A 456 14.28 -6.14 -14.22
CA TRP A 456 13.04 -6.27 -13.47
C TRP A 456 11.94 -6.85 -14.36
N LYS A 457 11.81 -6.38 -15.60
CA LYS A 457 10.86 -6.93 -16.58
C LYS A 457 11.06 -8.42 -16.83
N LYS A 458 12.31 -8.92 -16.85
CA LYS A 458 12.61 -10.36 -17.01
C LYS A 458 12.28 -11.20 -15.77
N LYS A 459 12.43 -10.61 -14.57
CA LYS A 459 12.19 -11.28 -13.28
C LYS A 459 10.73 -11.22 -12.84
N MET A 460 10.01 -10.17 -13.26
CA MET A 460 8.64 -9.88 -12.87
C MET A 460 7.66 -10.95 -13.38
N ARG A 461 6.88 -11.51 -12.45
CA ARG A 461 5.75 -12.39 -12.79
C ARG A 461 4.47 -11.58 -12.89
N VAL A 462 3.91 -11.51 -14.10
CA VAL A 462 2.68 -10.76 -14.40
C VAL A 462 1.46 -11.54 -13.88
N ALA A 463 1.17 -11.40 -12.58
CA ALA A 463 0.03 -11.99 -11.91
C ALA A 463 -0.47 -11.06 -10.78
N VAL A 464 -1.77 -11.10 -10.48
CA VAL A 464 -2.42 -10.24 -9.46
C VAL A 464 -1.80 -10.43 -8.07
N GLU A 465 -1.37 -11.64 -7.75
CA GLU A 465 -0.72 -12.00 -6.48
C GLU A 465 0.65 -11.32 -6.30
N ASN A 466 1.29 -10.85 -7.38
CA ASN A 466 2.59 -10.17 -7.35
C ASN A 466 2.47 -8.66 -7.62
N SER A 467 1.34 -8.05 -7.22
CA SER A 467 1.05 -6.63 -7.50
C SER A 467 2.14 -5.65 -7.05
N LEU A 468 2.93 -5.96 -6.01
CA LEU A 468 4.07 -5.12 -5.57
C LEU A 468 5.24 -5.13 -6.56
N GLU A 469 5.48 -6.24 -7.27
CA GLU A 469 6.52 -6.29 -8.32
C GLU A 469 6.13 -5.43 -9.50
N VAL A 470 4.87 -5.55 -9.94
CA VAL A 470 4.29 -4.74 -11.01
C VAL A 470 4.28 -3.26 -10.63
N LEU A 471 3.87 -2.94 -9.40
CA LEU A 471 3.84 -1.57 -8.90
C LEU A 471 5.24 -0.96 -8.85
N GLY A 472 6.22 -1.68 -8.30
CA GLY A 472 7.61 -1.23 -8.27
C GLY A 472 8.19 -0.99 -9.65
N PHE A 473 7.94 -1.89 -10.61
CA PHE A 473 8.36 -1.71 -12.00
C PHE A 473 7.76 -0.44 -12.62
N LEU A 474 6.45 -0.22 -12.47
CA LEU A 474 5.79 0.96 -13.01
C LEU A 474 6.30 2.27 -12.35
N HIS A 475 6.56 2.26 -11.03
CA HIS A 475 7.16 3.40 -10.34
C HIS A 475 8.60 3.69 -10.80
N LEU A 476 9.38 2.66 -11.13
CA LEU A 476 10.73 2.83 -11.71
C LEU A 476 10.64 3.52 -13.06
N LEU A 477 9.72 3.08 -13.94
CA LEU A 477 9.53 3.71 -15.24
C LEU A 477 9.08 5.15 -15.14
N ALA A 478 8.19 5.45 -14.19
CA ALA A 478 7.69 6.80 -13.94
C ALA A 478 8.80 7.73 -13.40
N ALA A 479 9.52 7.29 -12.38
CA ALA A 479 10.53 8.10 -11.71
C ALA A 479 11.69 8.47 -12.64
N TYR A 480 12.11 7.55 -13.53
CA TYR A 480 13.22 7.77 -14.47
C TYR A 480 12.80 8.17 -15.89
N ARG A 481 11.50 8.45 -16.10
CA ARG A 481 10.92 8.85 -17.41
C ARG A 481 11.23 7.86 -18.53
N LEU A 482 11.15 6.57 -18.23
CA LEU A 482 11.49 5.48 -19.16
C LEU A 482 10.29 4.95 -19.95
N ALA A 483 9.07 5.36 -19.59
CA ALA A 483 7.83 4.87 -20.20
C ALA A 483 7.81 4.85 -21.75
N PRO A 484 8.36 5.85 -22.48
CA PRO A 484 8.37 5.84 -23.95
C PRO A 484 9.15 4.70 -24.60
N ALA A 485 10.02 4.01 -23.86
CA ALA A 485 10.81 2.88 -24.36
C ALA A 485 10.08 1.53 -24.29
N PHE A 486 8.85 1.50 -23.79
CA PHE A 486 8.06 0.30 -23.55
C PHE A 486 6.76 0.34 -24.36
N ASP A 487 6.22 -0.86 -24.65
CA ASP A 487 4.95 -0.98 -25.36
C ASP A 487 3.79 -0.42 -24.54
N ARG A 488 2.93 0.35 -25.21
CA ARG A 488 1.85 1.09 -24.55
C ARG A 488 0.73 0.16 -24.05
N GLU A 489 0.39 -0.87 -24.82
CA GLU A 489 -0.67 -1.83 -24.46
C GLU A 489 -0.20 -2.72 -23.30
N GLU A 490 1.07 -3.12 -23.32
CA GLU A 490 1.69 -3.86 -22.22
C GLU A 490 1.66 -3.06 -20.92
N LEU A 491 2.05 -1.78 -20.95
CA LEU A 491 2.01 -0.90 -19.78
C LEU A 491 0.57 -0.70 -19.26
N GLU A 492 -0.41 -0.59 -20.14
CA GLU A 492 -1.83 -0.48 -19.77
C GLU A 492 -2.32 -1.75 -19.06
N SER A 493 -1.92 -2.93 -19.55
CA SER A 493 -2.22 -4.21 -18.90
C SER A 493 -1.63 -4.31 -17.49
N LEU A 494 -0.38 -3.84 -17.30
CA LEU A 494 0.28 -3.79 -15.99
C LEU A 494 -0.43 -2.79 -15.05
N LEU A 495 -0.89 -1.65 -15.57
CA LEU A 495 -1.66 -0.65 -14.83
C LEU A 495 -3.05 -1.13 -14.43
N CYS A 496 -3.62 -2.12 -15.12
CA CYS A 496 -4.84 -2.79 -14.70
C CYS A 496 -4.60 -3.73 -13.51
N ILE A 497 -3.47 -4.44 -13.47
CA ILE A 497 -3.11 -5.34 -12.36
C ILE A 497 -2.96 -4.57 -11.04
N VAL A 498 -2.39 -3.36 -11.10
CA VAL A 498 -2.20 -2.51 -9.90
C VAL A 498 -3.33 -1.53 -9.66
N ALA A 499 -4.48 -1.64 -10.35
CA ALA A 499 -5.59 -0.69 -10.25
C ALA A 499 -6.13 -0.50 -8.82
N GLN A 500 -6.00 -1.51 -7.96
CA GLN A 500 -6.45 -1.46 -6.56
C GLN A 500 -5.51 -0.66 -5.63
N HIS A 501 -4.31 -0.30 -6.08
CA HIS A 501 -3.36 0.47 -5.25
C HIS A 501 -3.67 1.97 -5.28
N ARG A 502 -3.66 2.60 -4.09
CA ARG A 502 -3.98 4.04 -3.89
C ARG A 502 -3.13 4.98 -4.75
N GLN A 503 -1.89 4.58 -5.09
CA GLN A 503 -0.93 5.39 -5.85
C GLN A 503 -1.17 5.35 -7.38
N THR A 504 -1.94 4.39 -7.89
CA THR A 504 -2.09 4.09 -9.31
C THR A 504 -2.66 5.26 -10.15
N PRO A 505 -3.62 6.08 -9.69
CA PRO A 505 -4.11 7.23 -10.47
C PRO A 505 -3.03 8.29 -10.73
N LYS A 506 -2.15 8.57 -9.77
CA LYS A 506 -1.01 9.50 -9.94
C LYS A 506 0.03 8.90 -10.89
N LEU A 507 0.26 7.59 -10.76
CA LEU A 507 1.20 6.84 -11.59
C LEU A 507 0.78 6.81 -13.08
N ARG A 508 -0.51 6.59 -13.37
CA ARG A 508 -1.07 6.64 -14.74
C ARG A 508 -0.77 7.96 -15.45
N ARG A 509 -0.96 9.09 -14.76
CA ARG A 509 -0.66 10.42 -15.31
C ARG A 509 0.83 10.58 -15.61
N THR A 510 1.68 10.16 -14.68
CA THR A 510 3.15 10.27 -14.79
C THR A 510 3.72 9.41 -15.93
N LEU A 511 3.09 8.26 -16.20
CA LEU A 511 3.44 7.37 -17.31
C LEU A 511 2.84 7.78 -18.67
N GLY A 512 2.07 8.88 -18.73
CA GLY A 512 1.47 9.36 -19.98
C GLY A 512 0.15 8.69 -20.37
N PHE A 513 -0.50 7.99 -19.44
CA PHE A 513 -1.85 7.41 -19.57
C PHE A 513 -2.93 8.32 -18.97
N ALA A 514 -2.67 9.63 -18.87
CA ALA A 514 -3.70 10.57 -18.47
C ALA A 514 -4.92 10.43 -19.40
N ASP A 515 -6.12 10.34 -18.83
CA ASP A 515 -7.37 10.47 -19.59
C ASP A 515 -7.28 11.75 -20.42
N LYS A 516 -7.63 11.67 -21.70
CA LYS A 516 -7.71 12.83 -22.57
C LYS A 516 -8.69 13.83 -21.96
N VAL A 517 -8.18 14.79 -21.19
CA VAL A 517 -8.87 16.07 -20.98
C VAL A 517 -8.86 16.75 -22.36
N PRO A 518 -10.01 17.10 -22.95
CA PRO A 518 -10.06 17.78 -24.24
C PRO A 518 -9.19 19.05 -24.18
N GLY A 519 -8.29 19.18 -25.16
CA GLY A 519 -7.15 20.09 -25.10
C GLY A 519 -7.49 21.57 -24.92
N ARG A 520 -6.75 22.23 -24.04
CA ARG A 520 -6.55 23.68 -24.07
C ARG A 520 -5.31 23.99 -24.89
N LEU A 521 -5.51 24.50 -26.10
CA LEU A 521 -4.48 25.17 -26.87
C LEU A 521 -4.16 26.50 -26.18
N PHE A 522 -2.91 26.67 -25.75
CA PHE A 522 -2.36 27.97 -25.39
C PHE A 522 -2.14 28.78 -26.68
N VAL A 523 -2.93 29.83 -26.87
CA VAL A 523 -2.62 30.89 -27.84
C VAL A 523 -1.71 31.89 -27.11
N THR A 524 -0.44 31.93 -27.49
CA THR A 524 0.49 32.99 -27.11
C THR A 524 0.14 34.26 -27.87
N GLY A 525 -0.13 35.35 -27.14
CA GLY A 525 -0.32 36.67 -27.71
C GLY A 525 1.01 37.31 -28.10
N ILE A 526 1.07 37.79 -29.35
CA ILE A 526 1.74 39.02 -29.75
C ILE A 526 0.70 39.83 -30.51
#